data_AF-A0A537FFN1-F1
#
_entry.id   AF-A0A537FFN1-F1
#
_cell.length_a   1.000
_cell.length_b   1.000
_cell.length_c   1.000
_cell.angle_alpha   90.00
_cell.angle_beta   90.00
_cell.angle_gamma   90.00
#
_symmetry.space_group_name_H-M   'P 1'
#
loop_
_entity.id
_entity.type
_entity.pdbx_description
1 polymer ?
#
loop_
_entity_poly.entity_id
_entity_poly.type
_entity_poly.pdbx_seq_one_letter_code
_entity_poly.pdbx_strand_id
1 'polypeptide(L)'
;MTNLESPTTNTQSVKIPIAANQDGSLTYYLVEMRAKIVTYDQYLHFPSDYPGAGILIYKVNESIAAGHGSVRLIDAHPGGDLNDAPFGPCNSPCVSDNTFSDQANFVKVIVTTTSPTSYSVLVDRTSAPRLLLQINTPSQGVSVTIDGANWTSDASNQLRLPVRYGPHTIFIQPQIPVLIGSSTIQLGLTESFAAWDDGSTSNPRWVSVVKDSVLTASYRVVIEPSFATAITAATILGVVILAVTFHRRRHQALGNAKGSATYSSPEPSVTQLGNPSSPTGSFPRDDALSGVPVDNNNEPKGS
;
A
#
# COMPACT_ATOMS: atom_id res chain seq x y z
N MET A 1 30.57 13.60 14.57
CA MET A 1 30.01 12.43 15.28
C MET A 1 28.55 12.35 14.87
N THR A 2 28.20 11.35 14.09
CA THR A 2 26.94 11.30 13.34
C THR A 2 25.84 10.70 14.23
N ASN A 3 24.67 11.34 14.25
CA ASN A 3 23.50 10.84 14.98
C ASN A 3 23.10 9.46 14.42
N LEU A 4 22.68 8.52 15.27
CA LEU A 4 22.16 7.22 14.84
C LEU A 4 20.90 7.35 13.98
N GLU A 5 20.16 8.46 14.13
CA GLU A 5 19.01 8.88 13.33
C GLU A 5 19.41 9.62 12.03
N SER A 6 20.70 9.90 11.82
CA SER A 6 21.15 10.44 10.54
C SER A 6 21.32 9.31 9.54
N PRO A 7 20.81 9.44 8.31
CA PRO A 7 20.96 8.42 7.28
C PRO A 7 22.42 7.99 7.13
N THR A 8 22.72 6.76 7.54
CA THR A 8 23.99 6.08 7.25
C THR A 8 23.94 5.45 5.86
N THR A 9 25.09 5.34 5.20
CA THR A 9 25.23 4.57 3.96
C THR A 9 25.16 3.05 4.18
N ASN A 10 25.20 2.60 5.44
CA ASN A 10 25.17 1.20 5.84
C ASN A 10 23.82 0.82 6.46
N THR A 11 23.60 -0.48 6.70
CA THR A 11 22.41 -1.02 7.37
C THR A 11 22.32 -0.56 8.82
N GLN A 12 21.20 0.09 9.19
CA GLN A 12 20.94 0.56 10.55
C GLN A 12 20.12 -0.44 11.37
N SER A 13 19.27 -1.21 10.69
CA SER A 13 18.41 -2.22 11.30
C SER A 13 18.12 -3.36 10.33
N VAL A 14 17.76 -4.51 10.89
CA VAL A 14 17.37 -5.70 10.15
C VAL A 14 15.93 -6.05 10.52
N LYS A 15 15.03 -6.02 9.54
CA LYS A 15 13.65 -6.52 9.66
C LYS A 15 13.63 -8.00 9.27
N ILE A 16 13.14 -8.86 10.16
CA ILE A 16 13.05 -10.31 9.97
C ILE A 16 11.58 -10.73 10.06
N PRO A 17 10.85 -10.78 8.94
CA PRO A 17 9.45 -11.21 8.90
C PRO A 17 9.27 -12.64 9.43
N ILE A 18 8.26 -12.83 10.29
CA ILE A 18 7.90 -14.16 10.83
C ILE A 18 6.46 -14.57 10.53
N ALA A 19 5.57 -13.61 10.28
CA ALA A 19 4.21 -13.88 9.82
C ALA A 19 3.63 -12.70 9.04
N ALA A 20 2.76 -13.01 8.08
CA ALA A 20 1.80 -12.10 7.49
C ALA A 20 0.49 -12.13 8.28
N ASN A 21 0.00 -10.95 8.64
CA ASN A 21 -1.28 -10.75 9.33
C ASN A 21 -2.43 -10.71 8.32
N GLN A 22 -3.68 -10.86 8.79
CA GLN A 22 -4.86 -10.91 7.93
C GLN A 22 -5.13 -9.59 7.19
N ASP A 23 -4.72 -8.46 7.77
CA ASP A 23 -4.84 -7.12 7.18
C ASP A 23 -3.72 -6.81 6.16
N GLY A 24 -2.83 -7.77 5.89
CA GLY A 24 -1.69 -7.61 4.99
C GLY A 24 -0.45 -6.99 5.64
N SER A 25 -0.53 -6.61 6.91
CA SER A 25 0.62 -6.14 7.69
C SER A 25 1.51 -7.31 8.14
N LEU A 26 2.66 -7.03 8.74
CA LEU A 26 3.61 -8.06 9.18
C LEU A 26 3.76 -8.12 10.70
N THR A 27 4.00 -9.34 11.18
CA THR A 27 4.68 -9.60 12.44
C THR A 27 6.14 -9.98 12.16
N TYR A 28 7.09 -9.35 12.84
CA TYR A 28 8.52 -9.49 12.57
C TYR A 28 9.38 -9.22 13.80
N TYR A 29 10.65 -9.64 13.72
CA TYR A 29 11.69 -9.12 14.60
C TYR A 29 12.38 -7.91 13.96
N LEU A 30 12.52 -6.82 14.71
CA LEU A 30 13.37 -5.69 14.35
C LEU A 30 14.64 -5.78 15.18
N VAL A 31 15.78 -5.87 14.51
CA VAL A 31 17.10 -5.93 15.14
C VAL A 31 17.80 -4.61 14.86
N GLU A 32 18.15 -3.87 15.90
CA GLU A 32 18.84 -2.59 15.79
C GLU A 32 20.05 -2.52 16.73
N MET A 33 21.06 -1.77 16.30
CA MET A 33 22.21 -1.45 17.15
C MET A 33 21.90 -0.17 17.90
N ARG A 34 22.20 -0.15 19.20
CA ARG A 34 22.12 1.05 20.04
C ARG A 34 23.42 1.23 20.78
N ALA A 35 23.86 2.46 20.90
CA ALA A 35 25.13 2.81 21.51
C ALA A 35 24.97 4.06 22.37
N LYS A 36 25.68 4.12 23.50
CA LYS A 36 25.70 5.25 24.42
C LYS A 36 26.43 6.44 23.79
N ILE A 37 25.76 7.11 22.85
CA ILE A 37 26.25 8.30 22.15
C ILE A 37 25.73 9.57 22.83
N VAL A 38 26.55 10.63 22.81
CA VAL A 38 26.48 11.83 23.67
C VAL A 38 25.14 12.60 23.66
N THR A 39 24.24 12.39 22.70
CA THR A 39 23.03 13.22 22.56
C THR A 39 21.75 12.51 23.05
N TYR A 40 21.34 11.43 22.39
CA TYR A 40 20.03 10.81 22.64
C TYR A 40 20.13 9.54 23.50
N ASP A 41 21.08 8.67 23.16
CA ASP A 41 21.24 7.36 23.80
C ASP A 41 22.24 7.38 24.97
N GLN A 42 22.71 8.56 25.40
CA GLN A 42 23.70 8.71 26.47
C GLN A 42 23.25 8.14 27.82
N TYR A 43 21.95 7.91 28.00
CA TYR A 43 21.37 7.34 29.22
C TYR A 43 20.99 5.87 29.09
N LEU A 44 21.18 5.25 27.91
CA LEU A 44 21.00 3.81 27.78
C LEU A 44 21.97 3.09 28.71
N HIS A 45 21.43 2.20 29.54
CA HIS A 45 22.23 1.31 30.34
C HIS A 45 22.71 0.16 29.46
N PHE A 46 23.98 -0.16 29.62
CA PHE A 46 24.58 -1.37 29.08
C PHE A 46 25.31 -2.05 30.23
N PRO A 47 25.33 -3.39 30.28
CA PRO A 47 26.18 -4.11 31.22
C PRO A 47 27.62 -3.58 31.17
N SER A 48 28.29 -3.50 32.32
CA SER A 48 29.61 -2.85 32.43
C SER A 48 30.71 -3.50 31.58
N ASP A 49 30.51 -4.75 31.21
CA ASP A 49 31.36 -5.56 30.33
C ASP A 49 31.07 -5.34 28.84
N TYR A 50 30.02 -4.60 28.46
CA TYR A 50 29.75 -4.22 27.07
C TYR A 50 30.55 -2.96 26.67
N PRO A 51 30.83 -2.75 25.36
CA PRO A 51 31.56 -1.58 24.87
C PRO A 51 30.74 -0.28 24.90
N GLY A 52 29.73 -0.16 25.78
CA GLY A 52 28.77 0.93 25.78
C GLY A 52 27.82 0.91 24.59
N ALA A 53 27.63 -0.25 23.97
CA ALA A 53 26.73 -0.48 22.86
C ALA A 53 26.26 -1.94 22.84
N GLY A 54 25.16 -2.23 22.15
CA GLY A 54 24.59 -3.57 22.02
C GLY A 54 23.50 -3.65 20.95
N ILE A 55 22.98 -4.86 20.73
CA ILE A 55 21.87 -5.12 19.83
C ILE A 55 20.57 -5.24 20.63
N LEU A 56 19.58 -4.43 20.28
CA LEU A 56 18.22 -4.59 20.76
C LEU A 56 17.41 -5.37 19.73
N ILE A 57 16.61 -6.32 20.21
CA ILE A 57 15.70 -7.10 19.37
C ILE A 57 14.29 -6.81 19.85
N TYR A 58 13.43 -6.36 18.93
CA TYR A 58 12.03 -6.11 19.19
C TYR A 58 11.16 -7.10 18.44
N LYS A 59 10.13 -7.63 19.08
CA LYS A 59 9.00 -8.26 18.38
C LYS A 59 7.98 -7.18 18.04
N VAL A 60 7.72 -7.01 16.75
CA VAL A 60 6.78 -6.02 16.23
C VAL A 60 5.60 -6.73 15.59
N ASN A 61 4.39 -6.30 15.90
CA ASN A 61 3.16 -6.68 15.20
C ASN A 61 2.46 -5.42 14.69
N GLU A 62 2.52 -5.20 13.37
CA GLU A 62 1.95 -4.01 12.71
C GLU A 62 0.41 -3.99 12.69
N SER A 63 -0.27 -5.13 12.93
CA SER A 63 -1.73 -5.15 12.99
C SER A 63 -2.28 -4.58 14.31
N ILE A 64 -1.42 -4.33 15.29
CA ILE A 64 -1.80 -3.74 16.57
C ILE A 64 -1.60 -2.24 16.49
N ALA A 65 -2.65 -1.48 16.81
CA ALA A 65 -2.60 -0.02 16.79
C ALA A 65 -1.56 0.55 17.77
N ALA A 66 -1.02 1.74 17.45
CA ALA A 66 -0.07 2.44 18.30
C ALA A 66 -0.65 2.67 19.72
N GLY A 67 0.20 2.54 20.74
CA GLY A 67 -0.21 2.63 22.14
C GLY A 67 -0.77 1.32 22.73
N HIS A 68 -1.03 0.29 21.92
CA HIS A 68 -1.57 -1.01 22.39
C HIS A 68 -0.52 -2.12 22.49
N GLY A 69 0.77 -1.77 22.54
CA GLY A 69 1.86 -2.75 22.69
C GLY A 69 2.18 -3.52 21.41
N SER A 70 2.14 -2.84 20.26
CA SER A 70 2.56 -3.37 18.95
C SER A 70 4.06 -3.67 18.87
N VAL A 71 4.87 -3.11 19.77
CA VAL A 71 6.32 -3.32 19.87
C VAL A 71 6.64 -3.84 21.26
N ARG A 72 7.42 -4.92 21.33
CA ARG A 72 7.90 -5.52 22.59
C ARG A 72 9.39 -5.78 22.51
N LEU A 73 10.15 -5.26 23.47
CA LEU A 73 11.58 -5.57 23.60
C LEU A 73 11.74 -7.03 24.04
N ILE A 74 12.66 -7.74 23.38
CA ILE A 74 13.13 -9.05 23.83
C ILE A 74 14.33 -8.82 24.73
N ASP A 75 14.21 -9.32 25.94
CA ASP A 75 15.25 -9.25 26.96
C ASP A 75 16.25 -10.40 26.76
N ALA A 76 17.53 -10.07 26.62
CA ALA A 76 18.60 -11.05 26.53
C ALA A 76 18.79 -11.83 27.84
N HIS A 77 18.49 -11.24 29.00
CA HIS A 77 18.73 -11.83 30.32
C HIS A 77 17.45 -11.83 31.18
N PRO A 78 16.44 -12.66 30.82
CA PRO A 78 15.14 -12.63 31.46
C PRO A 78 15.20 -12.95 32.95
N GLY A 79 14.41 -12.22 33.74
CA GLY A 79 14.29 -12.40 35.19
C GLY A 79 14.81 -11.23 36.02
N GLY A 80 15.39 -10.22 35.36
CA GLY A 80 15.85 -8.96 35.95
C GLY A 80 15.03 -7.74 35.53
N ASP A 81 15.71 -6.59 35.51
CA ASP A 81 15.19 -5.38 34.87
C ASP A 81 15.55 -5.36 33.38
N LEU A 82 15.47 -4.21 32.70
CA LEU A 82 15.78 -4.12 31.26
C LEU A 82 17.16 -3.50 30.97
N ASN A 83 18.00 -3.31 31.99
CA ASN A 83 19.31 -2.68 31.84
C ASN A 83 20.33 -3.60 31.15
N ASP A 84 20.03 -4.90 31.08
CA ASP A 84 20.79 -5.97 30.45
C ASP A 84 20.06 -6.61 29.25
N ALA A 85 18.99 -5.97 28.77
CA ALA A 85 18.26 -6.39 27.58
C ALA A 85 19.10 -6.52 26.28
N PRO A 86 20.20 -5.77 26.05
CA PRO A 86 20.96 -5.88 24.82
C PRO A 86 21.70 -7.21 24.62
N PHE A 87 21.54 -7.78 23.43
CA PHE A 87 22.35 -8.89 22.92
C PHE A 87 23.71 -8.39 22.45
N GLY A 88 24.76 -9.18 22.65
CA GLY A 88 26.04 -8.95 21.98
C GLY A 88 27.23 -9.58 22.68
N PRO A 89 28.35 -9.83 21.97
CA PRO A 89 29.59 -10.21 22.64
C PRO A 89 30.08 -9.09 23.57
N CYS A 90 30.15 -9.37 24.86
CA CYS A 90 30.80 -8.54 25.86
C CYS A 90 32.33 -8.68 25.82
N ASN A 91 33.03 -7.78 26.49
CA ASN A 91 34.46 -7.86 26.67
C ASN A 91 34.80 -9.06 27.57
N SER A 92 35.57 -10.02 27.05
CA SER A 92 36.03 -11.17 27.82
C SER A 92 36.77 -10.74 29.10
N PRO A 93 36.55 -11.42 30.24
CA PRO A 93 35.72 -12.61 30.45
C PRO A 93 34.28 -12.25 30.84
N CYS A 94 33.29 -12.79 30.14
CA CYS A 94 31.89 -12.52 30.42
C CYS A 94 30.97 -13.62 29.85
N VAL A 95 29.73 -13.68 30.37
CA VAL A 95 28.67 -14.59 29.97
C VAL A 95 27.57 -13.73 29.36
N SER A 96 27.72 -13.28 28.11
CA SER A 96 26.62 -12.62 27.41
C SER A 96 25.81 -13.59 26.58
N ASP A 97 24.50 -13.35 26.56
CA ASP A 97 23.63 -13.93 25.54
C ASP A 97 23.84 -13.18 24.21
N ASN A 98 24.67 -13.78 23.36
CA ASN A 98 24.91 -13.31 22.00
C ASN A 98 23.90 -13.86 20.98
N THR A 99 22.98 -14.72 21.44
CA THR A 99 22.10 -15.50 20.58
C THR A 99 20.66 -15.36 21.04
N PHE A 100 19.82 -14.83 20.16
CA PHE A 100 18.37 -14.94 20.27
C PHE A 100 17.89 -16.15 19.47
N SER A 101 16.99 -16.95 20.03
CA SER A 101 16.37 -18.07 19.33
C SER A 101 14.87 -18.12 19.55
N ASP A 102 14.13 -18.19 18.45
CA ASP A 102 12.71 -18.53 18.42
C ASP A 102 12.53 -19.80 17.58
N GLN A 103 12.40 -20.91 18.28
CA GLN A 103 12.23 -22.22 17.67
C GLN A 103 10.88 -22.36 16.97
N ALA A 104 9.81 -21.73 17.49
CA ALA A 104 8.48 -21.83 16.91
C ALA A 104 8.40 -21.16 15.53
N ASN A 105 9.18 -20.08 15.35
CA ASN A 105 9.25 -19.39 14.08
C ASN A 105 10.49 -19.75 13.25
N PHE A 106 11.38 -20.64 13.71
CA PHE A 106 12.63 -21.00 13.05
C PHE A 106 13.56 -19.79 12.80
N VAL A 107 13.61 -18.85 13.73
CA VAL A 107 14.53 -17.70 13.67
C VAL A 107 15.62 -17.91 14.71
N LYS A 108 16.88 -17.76 14.31
CA LYS A 108 17.98 -17.57 15.23
C LYS A 108 18.78 -16.34 14.80
N VAL A 109 19.04 -15.43 15.72
CA VAL A 109 19.87 -14.24 15.48
C VAL A 109 21.12 -14.39 16.35
N ILE A 110 22.28 -14.40 15.71
CA ILE A 110 23.57 -14.56 16.38
C ILE A 110 24.38 -13.29 16.15
N VAL A 111 24.77 -12.62 17.23
CA VAL A 111 25.68 -11.48 17.15
C VAL A 111 27.11 -12.01 17.09
N THR A 112 27.79 -11.78 15.96
CA THR A 112 29.09 -12.41 15.66
C THR A 112 30.29 -11.50 15.93
N THR A 113 30.12 -10.18 15.83
CA THR A 113 31.18 -9.20 16.14
C THR A 113 30.61 -7.99 16.86
N THR A 114 31.41 -7.43 17.77
CA THR A 114 31.16 -6.15 18.44
C THR A 114 32.33 -5.20 18.21
N SER A 115 32.00 -3.97 17.80
CA SER A 115 32.84 -2.81 17.99
C SER A 115 31.97 -1.68 18.54
N PRO A 116 32.56 -0.61 19.11
CA PRO A 116 31.78 0.53 19.62
C PRO A 116 30.88 1.20 18.56
N THR A 117 31.15 0.97 17.27
CA THR A 117 30.45 1.65 16.16
C THR A 117 29.87 0.69 15.12
N SER A 118 30.07 -0.62 15.26
CA SER A 118 29.59 -1.60 14.28
C SER A 118 29.38 -2.98 14.89
N TYR A 119 28.36 -3.66 14.39
CA TYR A 119 27.97 -5.01 14.79
C TYR A 119 27.70 -5.83 13.54
N SER A 120 28.01 -7.13 13.61
CA SER A 120 27.55 -8.09 12.62
C SER A 120 26.56 -9.06 13.25
N VAL A 121 25.45 -9.27 12.57
CA VAL A 121 24.41 -10.24 12.96
C VAL A 121 24.25 -11.27 11.86
N LEU A 122 24.23 -12.54 12.26
CA LEU A 122 23.85 -13.66 11.41
C LEU A 122 22.39 -14.01 11.72
N VAL A 123 21.52 -13.87 10.72
CA VAL A 123 20.15 -14.37 10.79
C VAL A 123 20.11 -15.78 10.20
N ASP A 124 20.04 -16.76 11.07
CA ASP A 124 19.98 -18.17 10.70
C ASP A 124 18.52 -18.65 10.63
N ARG A 125 18.15 -19.10 9.44
CA ARG A 125 16.83 -19.67 9.07
C ARG A 125 17.00 -21.10 8.50
N THR A 126 18.16 -21.72 8.69
CA THR A 126 18.51 -22.99 8.04
C THR A 126 17.66 -24.15 8.55
N SER A 127 17.20 -24.10 9.80
CA SER A 127 16.28 -25.06 10.40
C SER A 127 14.84 -24.94 9.91
N ALA A 128 14.48 -23.85 9.22
CA ALA A 128 13.14 -23.68 8.67
C ALA A 128 12.88 -24.72 7.56
N PRO A 129 11.83 -25.55 7.67
CA PRO A 129 11.52 -26.54 6.66
C PRO A 129 11.15 -25.86 5.33
N ARG A 130 11.25 -26.63 4.25
CA ARG A 130 10.66 -26.23 2.97
C ARG A 130 9.27 -26.84 2.83
N LEU A 131 8.32 -26.03 2.38
CA LEU A 131 6.91 -26.36 2.23
C LEU A 131 6.50 -26.10 0.80
N LEU A 132 5.57 -26.90 0.29
CA LEU A 132 5.02 -26.70 -1.05
C LEU A 132 4.12 -25.47 -1.05
N LEU A 133 4.44 -24.49 -1.90
CA LEU A 133 3.52 -23.44 -2.29
C LEU A 133 3.04 -23.74 -3.71
N GLN A 134 1.73 -23.90 -3.86
CA GLN A 134 1.05 -24.03 -5.13
C GLN A 134 0.21 -22.78 -5.40
N ILE A 135 0.34 -22.23 -6.60
CA ILE A 135 -0.46 -21.11 -7.09
C ILE A 135 -1.21 -21.58 -8.34
N ASN A 136 -2.53 -21.63 -8.25
CA ASN A 136 -3.41 -21.93 -9.38
C ASN A 136 -3.70 -20.65 -10.15
N THR A 137 -3.49 -20.67 -11.46
CA THR A 137 -3.69 -19.55 -12.38
C THR A 137 -4.85 -19.85 -13.33
N PRO A 138 -5.47 -18.83 -13.98
CA PRO A 138 -6.59 -19.08 -14.90
C PRO A 138 -6.16 -19.76 -16.20
N SER A 139 -4.89 -19.60 -16.59
CA SER A 139 -4.30 -20.15 -17.81
C SER A 139 -2.80 -20.43 -17.63
N GLN A 140 -2.21 -21.13 -18.60
CA GLN A 140 -0.78 -21.44 -18.65
C GLN A 140 0.03 -20.18 -18.95
N GLY A 141 1.26 -20.12 -18.42
CA GLY A 141 2.23 -19.07 -18.77
C GLY A 141 1.99 -17.74 -18.07
N VAL A 142 1.06 -17.69 -17.11
CA VAL A 142 0.82 -16.51 -16.28
C VAL A 142 2.06 -16.25 -15.41
N SER A 143 2.55 -15.02 -15.44
CA SER A 143 3.72 -14.62 -14.64
C SER A 143 3.36 -14.49 -13.17
N VAL A 144 4.20 -15.04 -12.30
CA VAL A 144 4.09 -15.00 -10.85
C VAL A 144 5.45 -14.63 -10.26
N THR A 145 5.50 -13.63 -9.39
CA THR A 145 6.72 -13.26 -8.65
C THR A 145 6.56 -13.67 -7.19
N ILE A 146 7.54 -14.41 -6.67
CA ILE A 146 7.60 -14.84 -5.26
C ILE A 146 8.91 -14.35 -4.67
N ASP A 147 8.85 -13.52 -3.63
CA ASP A 147 10.03 -12.90 -2.99
C ASP A 147 10.97 -12.20 -3.98
N GLY A 148 10.40 -11.57 -5.01
CA GLY A 148 11.14 -10.91 -6.08
C GLY A 148 11.66 -11.84 -7.19
N ALA A 149 11.55 -13.16 -7.05
CA ALA A 149 11.92 -14.11 -8.09
C ALA A 149 10.74 -14.38 -9.04
N ASN A 150 10.97 -14.30 -10.35
CA ASN A 150 9.94 -14.51 -11.36
C ASN A 150 9.81 -15.98 -11.76
N TRP A 151 8.56 -16.40 -11.95
CA TRP A 151 8.14 -17.74 -12.33
C TRP A 151 6.96 -17.64 -13.29
N THR A 152 6.60 -18.77 -13.91
CA THR A 152 5.42 -18.89 -14.77
C THR A 152 4.64 -20.15 -14.44
N SER A 153 3.32 -20.10 -14.60
CA SER A 153 2.50 -21.31 -14.48
C SER A 153 2.75 -22.29 -15.63
N ASP A 154 2.67 -23.57 -15.30
CA ASP A 154 2.86 -24.69 -16.21
C ASP A 154 1.61 -25.00 -17.08
N ALA A 155 1.69 -26.05 -17.88
CA ALA A 155 0.61 -26.50 -18.76
C ALA A 155 -0.65 -27.01 -18.02
N SER A 156 -0.57 -27.22 -16.70
CA SER A 156 -1.71 -27.55 -15.84
C SER A 156 -2.30 -26.31 -15.16
N ASN A 157 -1.89 -25.11 -15.58
CA ASN A 157 -2.26 -23.82 -15.00
C ASN A 157 -1.83 -23.69 -13.53
N GLN A 158 -0.69 -24.27 -13.18
CA GLN A 158 -0.19 -24.28 -11.80
C GLN A 158 1.27 -23.83 -11.76
N LEU A 159 1.63 -23.13 -10.68
CA LEU A 159 3.02 -22.97 -10.26
C LEU A 159 3.19 -23.71 -8.94
N ARG A 160 4.14 -24.65 -8.88
CA ARG A 160 4.42 -25.47 -7.69
C ARG A 160 5.89 -25.37 -7.34
N LEU A 161 6.22 -24.82 -6.17
CA LEU A 161 7.60 -24.66 -5.74
C LEU A 161 7.76 -24.87 -4.22
N PRO A 162 8.89 -25.43 -3.78
CA PRO A 162 9.22 -25.51 -2.36
C PRO A 162 9.76 -24.16 -1.85
N VAL A 163 8.99 -23.47 -1.03
CA VAL A 163 9.38 -22.23 -0.33
C VAL A 163 9.77 -22.53 1.11
N ARG A 164 10.39 -21.58 1.82
CA ARG A 164 10.71 -21.79 3.25
C ARG A 164 9.47 -21.61 4.13
N TYR A 165 9.50 -22.09 5.36
CA TYR A 165 8.49 -21.72 6.35
C TYR A 165 8.51 -20.21 6.61
N GLY A 166 7.33 -19.59 6.66
CA GLY A 166 7.15 -18.20 7.07
C GLY A 166 6.48 -17.32 6.01
N PRO A 167 6.59 -15.99 6.12
CA PRO A 167 5.92 -15.06 5.24
C PRO A 167 6.64 -14.94 3.89
N HIS A 168 5.85 -14.89 2.82
CA HIS A 168 6.28 -14.72 1.44
C HIS A 168 5.50 -13.60 0.78
N THR A 169 6.17 -12.84 -0.09
CA THR A 169 5.49 -11.90 -0.99
C THR A 169 5.11 -12.63 -2.27
N ILE A 170 3.87 -12.46 -2.70
CA ILE A 170 3.35 -13.03 -3.92
C ILE A 170 2.75 -11.91 -4.75
N PHE A 171 3.21 -11.81 -5.98
CA PHE A 171 2.62 -10.97 -7.02
C PHE A 171 2.22 -11.86 -8.19
N ILE A 172 1.02 -11.66 -8.71
CA ILE A 172 0.57 -12.32 -9.93
C ILE A 172 0.34 -11.27 -11.01
N GLN A 173 0.62 -11.62 -12.25
CA GLN A 173 0.38 -10.76 -13.40
C GLN A 173 -1.03 -10.16 -13.36
N PRO A 174 -1.19 -8.82 -13.29
CA PRO A 174 -2.49 -8.21 -13.01
C PRO A 174 -3.44 -8.28 -14.21
N GLN A 175 -2.92 -8.42 -15.43
CA GLN A 175 -3.70 -8.48 -16.66
C GLN A 175 -3.17 -9.56 -17.59
N ILE A 176 -4.06 -10.42 -18.08
CA ILE A 176 -3.78 -11.49 -19.04
C ILE A 176 -4.50 -11.15 -20.36
N PRO A 177 -3.81 -11.16 -21.51
CA PRO A 177 -4.46 -10.99 -22.80
C PRO A 177 -5.46 -12.12 -23.08
N VAL A 178 -6.67 -11.77 -23.52
CA VAL A 178 -7.65 -12.77 -23.98
C VAL A 178 -7.36 -13.17 -25.42
N LEU A 179 -7.25 -14.47 -25.67
CA LEU A 179 -7.12 -15.03 -27.03
C LEU A 179 -8.48 -15.57 -27.48
N ILE A 180 -8.98 -15.12 -28.64
CA ILE A 180 -10.21 -15.63 -29.26
C ILE A 180 -9.84 -16.25 -30.62
N GLY A 181 -9.72 -17.58 -30.67
CA GLY A 181 -9.28 -18.30 -31.87
C GLY A 181 -7.77 -18.17 -32.13
N SER A 182 -7.36 -18.19 -33.41
CA SER A 182 -5.95 -18.03 -33.84
C SER A 182 -5.53 -16.57 -34.06
N SER A 183 -6.40 -15.61 -33.72
CA SER A 183 -6.18 -14.19 -33.95
C SER A 183 -6.32 -13.44 -32.63
N THR A 184 -5.34 -12.62 -32.28
CA THR A 184 -5.47 -11.61 -31.23
C THR A 184 -6.45 -10.54 -31.73
N ILE A 185 -7.75 -10.76 -31.61
CA ILE A 185 -8.70 -9.66 -31.79
C ILE A 185 -8.54 -8.77 -30.56
N GLN A 186 -7.75 -7.70 -30.68
CA GLN A 186 -7.63 -6.64 -29.67
C GLN A 186 -8.97 -5.89 -29.55
N LEU A 187 -10.00 -6.52 -28.99
CA LEU A 187 -11.23 -5.87 -28.57
C LEU A 187 -11.06 -5.11 -27.24
N GLY A 188 -9.82 -4.88 -26.79
CA GLY A 188 -9.54 -4.33 -25.47
C GLY A 188 -9.99 -5.26 -24.33
N LEU A 189 -10.18 -6.55 -24.61
CA LEU A 189 -10.54 -7.55 -23.61
C LEU A 189 -9.28 -8.03 -22.89
N THR A 190 -9.21 -7.75 -21.59
CA THR A 190 -8.19 -8.31 -20.70
C THR A 190 -8.88 -9.07 -19.58
N GLU A 191 -8.30 -10.20 -19.20
CA GLU A 191 -8.60 -10.79 -17.90
C GLU A 191 -7.80 -10.01 -16.86
N SER A 192 -8.48 -9.32 -15.95
CA SER A 192 -7.85 -8.59 -14.86
C SER A 192 -7.96 -9.36 -13.55
N PHE A 193 -6.87 -9.40 -12.78
CA PHE A 193 -6.85 -9.99 -11.45
C PHE A 193 -7.97 -9.36 -10.60
N ALA A 194 -8.76 -10.22 -9.96
CA ALA A 194 -9.89 -9.82 -9.15
C ALA A 194 -9.61 -10.04 -7.67
N ALA A 195 -9.27 -11.26 -7.29
CA ALA A 195 -9.00 -11.63 -5.90
C ALA A 195 -8.29 -12.99 -5.83
N TRP A 196 -7.78 -13.31 -4.66
CA TRP A 196 -7.38 -14.65 -4.27
C TRP A 196 -8.58 -15.44 -3.70
N ASP A 197 -8.46 -16.74 -3.58
CA ASP A 197 -9.49 -17.66 -3.06
C ASP A 197 -9.86 -17.43 -1.58
N ASP A 198 -8.98 -16.77 -0.83
CA ASP A 198 -9.27 -16.30 0.52
C ASP A 198 -9.96 -14.92 0.58
N GLY A 199 -10.31 -14.35 -0.57
CA GLY A 199 -11.01 -13.08 -0.70
C GLY A 199 -10.11 -11.84 -0.71
N SER A 200 -8.79 -11.97 -0.54
CA SER A 200 -7.88 -10.83 -0.61
C SER A 200 -7.82 -10.27 -2.04
N THR A 201 -7.89 -8.94 -2.18
CA THR A 201 -7.71 -8.23 -3.45
C THR A 201 -6.31 -7.62 -3.61
N SER A 202 -5.44 -7.83 -2.62
CA SER A 202 -4.07 -7.29 -2.62
C SER A 202 -3.19 -8.01 -3.64
N ASN A 203 -2.46 -7.23 -4.44
CA ASN A 203 -1.48 -7.73 -5.39
C ASN A 203 -0.40 -6.65 -5.65
N PRO A 204 0.84 -6.78 -5.12
CA PRO A 204 1.35 -7.92 -4.37
C PRO A 204 0.65 -8.12 -3.01
N ARG A 205 0.79 -9.32 -2.44
CA ARG A 205 0.33 -9.64 -1.08
C ARG A 205 1.36 -10.44 -0.29
N TRP A 206 1.26 -10.33 1.03
CA TRP A 206 1.97 -11.20 1.95
C TRP A 206 1.12 -12.42 2.31
N VAL A 207 1.75 -13.59 2.42
CA VAL A 207 1.13 -14.85 2.85
C VAL A 207 2.08 -15.62 3.76
N SER A 208 1.57 -16.15 4.88
CA SER A 208 2.31 -17.06 5.76
C SER A 208 2.20 -18.51 5.26
N VAL A 209 3.30 -19.08 4.78
CA VAL A 209 3.39 -20.50 4.42
C VAL A 209 3.94 -21.28 5.62
N VAL A 210 3.03 -21.85 6.40
CA VAL A 210 3.34 -22.63 7.63
C VAL A 210 3.08 -24.12 7.48
N LYS A 211 2.46 -24.50 6.37
CA LYS A 211 2.24 -25.85 5.87
C LYS A 211 2.22 -25.80 4.35
N ASP A 212 2.09 -26.94 3.69
CA ASP A 212 1.80 -26.96 2.26
C ASP A 212 0.52 -26.18 1.98
N SER A 213 0.61 -25.21 1.06
CA SER A 213 -0.41 -24.21 0.82
C SER A 213 -0.76 -24.15 -0.65
N VAL A 214 -2.05 -23.97 -0.92
CA VAL A 214 -2.59 -23.71 -2.25
C VAL A 214 -3.26 -22.34 -2.21
N LEU A 215 -2.96 -21.51 -3.20
CA LEU A 215 -3.62 -20.23 -3.45
C LEU A 215 -4.18 -20.25 -4.86
N THR A 216 -5.38 -19.73 -5.04
CA THR A 216 -6.03 -19.66 -6.36
C THR A 216 -6.31 -18.23 -6.72
N ALA A 217 -5.79 -17.77 -7.85
CA ALA A 217 -6.07 -16.44 -8.36
C ALA A 217 -7.32 -16.45 -9.23
N SER A 218 -8.25 -15.55 -8.93
CA SER A 218 -9.46 -15.31 -9.71
C SER A 218 -9.30 -14.07 -10.57
N TYR A 219 -9.73 -14.18 -11.82
CA TYR A 219 -9.71 -13.08 -12.79
C TYR A 219 -11.13 -12.75 -13.24
N ARG A 220 -11.35 -11.51 -13.67
CA ARG A 220 -12.59 -11.07 -14.31
C ARG A 220 -12.27 -10.45 -15.66
N VAL A 221 -13.16 -10.64 -16.63
CA VAL A 221 -13.05 -9.98 -17.94
C VAL A 221 -13.33 -8.49 -17.78
N VAL A 222 -12.44 -7.66 -18.29
CA VAL A 222 -12.58 -6.20 -18.34
C VAL A 222 -12.49 -5.74 -19.80
N ILE A 223 -13.37 -4.83 -20.18
CA ILE A 223 -13.34 -4.15 -21.48
C ILE A 223 -12.66 -2.81 -21.25
N GLU A 224 -11.41 -2.65 -21.66
CA GLU A 224 -10.79 -1.33 -21.74
C GLU A 224 -11.17 -0.70 -23.08
N PRO A 225 -11.97 0.39 -23.12
CA PRO A 225 -12.25 1.08 -24.36
C PRO A 225 -10.94 1.68 -24.88
N SER A 226 -10.40 1.14 -25.97
CA SER A 226 -9.25 1.75 -26.64
C SER A 226 -9.60 3.18 -27.05
N PHE A 227 -8.69 4.15 -26.87
CA PHE A 227 -8.92 5.53 -27.32
C PHE A 227 -9.28 5.64 -28.82
N ALA A 228 -8.93 4.64 -29.63
CA ALA A 228 -9.31 4.56 -31.04
C ALA A 228 -10.84 4.45 -31.28
N THR A 229 -11.59 3.79 -30.40
CA THR A 229 -13.07 3.75 -30.52
C THR A 229 -13.72 5.05 -30.06
N ALA A 230 -13.14 5.75 -29.07
CA ALA A 230 -13.63 7.06 -28.64
C ALA A 230 -13.48 8.13 -29.73
N ILE A 231 -12.34 8.14 -30.44
CA ILE A 231 -12.10 9.07 -31.55
C ILE A 231 -13.05 8.79 -32.71
N THR A 232 -13.30 7.51 -33.04
CA THR A 232 -14.20 7.14 -34.14
C THR A 232 -15.66 7.49 -33.84
N ALA A 233 -16.12 7.32 -32.60
CA ALA A 233 -17.45 7.75 -32.19
C ALA A 233 -17.59 9.29 -32.20
N ALA A 234 -16.56 10.01 -31.75
CA ALA A 234 -16.55 11.47 -31.76
C ALA A 234 -16.50 12.05 -33.19
N THR A 235 -15.77 11.43 -34.13
CA THR A 235 -15.74 11.87 -35.52
C THR A 235 -17.06 11.62 -36.23
N ILE A 236 -17.71 10.46 -36.02
CA ILE A 236 -19.03 10.18 -36.58
C ILE A 236 -20.06 11.18 -36.03
N LEU A 237 -20.07 11.45 -34.72
CA LEU A 237 -20.97 12.42 -34.11
C LEU A 237 -20.71 13.84 -34.64
N GLY A 238 -19.44 14.23 -34.81
CA GLY A 238 -19.06 15.51 -35.41
C GLY A 238 -19.54 15.67 -36.84
N VAL A 239 -19.39 14.63 -37.68
CA VAL A 239 -19.87 14.63 -39.08
C VAL A 239 -21.39 14.73 -39.14
N VAL A 240 -22.12 14.02 -38.27
CA VAL A 240 -23.60 14.08 -38.22
C VAL A 240 -24.07 15.46 -37.79
N ILE A 241 -23.47 16.07 -36.76
CA ILE A 241 -23.81 17.42 -36.32
C ILE A 241 -23.55 18.43 -37.44
N LEU A 242 -22.41 18.32 -38.15
CA LEU A 242 -22.11 19.17 -39.30
C LEU A 242 -23.12 19.00 -40.43
N ALA A 243 -23.48 17.76 -40.77
CA ALA A 243 -24.46 17.47 -41.82
C ALA A 243 -25.85 18.04 -41.48
N VAL A 244 -26.30 17.88 -40.23
CA VAL A 244 -27.59 18.43 -39.76
C VAL A 244 -27.58 19.96 -39.75
N THR A 245 -26.49 20.59 -39.29
CA THR A 245 -26.38 22.06 -39.33
C THR A 245 -26.31 22.62 -40.74
N PHE A 246 -25.59 21.96 -41.66
CA PHE A 246 -25.58 22.34 -43.08
C PHE A 246 -26.95 22.17 -43.74
N HIS A 247 -27.65 21.07 -43.47
CA HIS A 247 -28.98 20.83 -44.02
C HIS A 247 -29.98 21.89 -43.53
N ARG A 248 -29.95 22.22 -42.24
CA ARG A 248 -30.81 23.25 -41.64
C ARG A 248 -30.52 24.66 -42.20
N ARG A 249 -29.25 25.03 -42.37
CA ARG A 249 -28.87 26.31 -43.01
C ARG A 249 -29.30 26.38 -44.46
N ARG A 250 -29.20 25.28 -45.22
CA ARG A 250 -29.64 25.23 -46.62
C ARG A 250 -31.15 25.39 -46.75
N HIS A 251 -31.93 24.80 -45.84
CA HIS A 251 -33.38 25.02 -45.77
C HIS A 251 -33.76 26.46 -45.40
N GLN A 252 -33.03 27.11 -44.48
CA GLN A 252 -33.26 28.50 -44.12
C GLN A 252 -32.84 29.49 -45.22
N ALA A 253 -31.75 29.21 -45.94
CA ALA A 253 -31.29 30.01 -47.08
C ALA A 253 -32.23 29.89 -48.31
N LEU A 254 -32.85 28.72 -48.53
CA LEU A 254 -33.89 28.58 -49.55
C LEU A 254 -35.23 29.21 -49.12
N GLY A 255 -35.52 29.29 -47.82
CA GLY A 255 -36.72 29.95 -47.29
C GLY A 255 -36.68 31.47 -47.38
N ASN A 256 -35.51 32.08 -47.15
CA ASN A 256 -35.35 33.54 -47.13
C ASN A 256 -35.10 34.18 -48.51
N ALA A 257 -35.07 33.40 -49.60
CA ALA A 257 -34.91 33.91 -50.97
C ALA A 257 -36.25 34.22 -51.68
N LYS A 258 -37.40 34.09 -50.99
CA LYS A 258 -38.72 34.49 -51.52
C LYS A 258 -39.52 35.28 -50.48
N GLY A 259 -39.53 36.60 -50.64
CA GLY A 259 -40.58 37.47 -50.10
C GLY A 259 -40.09 38.63 -49.25
N SER A 260 -39.88 39.78 -49.90
CA SER A 260 -39.81 41.11 -49.28
C SER A 260 -41.01 41.93 -49.76
N ALA A 261 -41.61 42.72 -48.85
CA ALA A 261 -42.62 43.82 -48.98
C ALA A 261 -43.82 43.62 -48.00
N THR A 262 -44.38 44.55 -47.20
CA THR A 262 -44.18 45.98 -46.85
C THR A 262 -45.17 46.32 -45.68
N TYR A 263 -44.78 47.20 -44.72
CA TYR A 263 -45.51 48.16 -43.81
C TYR A 263 -46.93 47.85 -43.22
N SER A 264 -47.32 48.27 -41.99
CA SER A 264 -47.41 49.66 -41.46
C SER A 264 -47.69 49.73 -39.94
N SER A 265 -47.27 50.85 -39.31
CA SER A 265 -47.44 51.31 -37.90
C SER A 265 -48.86 51.93 -37.64
N PRO A 266 -49.28 52.31 -36.39
CA PRO A 266 -48.81 53.54 -35.73
C PRO A 266 -48.64 53.51 -34.18
N GLU A 267 -47.82 54.45 -33.69
CA GLU A 267 -47.51 54.84 -32.30
C GLU A 267 -48.57 55.81 -31.71
N PRO A 268 -48.57 56.19 -30.40
CA PRO A 268 -47.66 57.27 -29.94
C PRO A 268 -47.21 57.30 -28.44
N SER A 269 -45.98 57.81 -28.24
CA SER A 269 -45.58 58.95 -27.37
C SER A 269 -45.13 58.83 -25.88
N VAL A 270 -43.81 59.05 -25.70
CA VAL A 270 -43.04 60.04 -24.85
C VAL A 270 -43.23 60.01 -23.31
N THR A 271 -42.19 59.82 -22.46
CA THR A 271 -41.21 60.86 -22.02
C THR A 271 -39.95 60.29 -21.31
N GLN A 272 -38.81 60.95 -21.56
CA GLN A 272 -37.40 60.86 -21.07
C GLN A 272 -37.26 61.16 -19.53
N LEU A 273 -36.20 60.86 -18.75
CA LEU A 273 -34.75 61.19 -18.86
C LEU A 273 -33.98 60.65 -17.61
N GLY A 274 -32.69 60.27 -17.74
CA GLY A 274 -31.70 60.40 -16.63
C GLY A 274 -30.60 59.32 -16.51
N ASN A 275 -29.36 59.68 -16.84
CA ASN A 275 -28.09 59.05 -16.36
C ASN A 275 -27.40 60.08 -15.41
N PRO A 276 -26.49 59.77 -14.46
CA PRO A 276 -25.26 58.98 -14.67
C PRO A 276 -24.68 58.18 -13.43
N SER A 277 -23.57 57.46 -13.72
CA SER A 277 -22.50 56.82 -12.91
C SER A 277 -22.36 56.91 -11.36
N SER A 278 -22.17 55.72 -10.74
CA SER A 278 -21.19 55.24 -9.68
C SER A 278 -21.16 55.93 -8.28
N PRO A 279 -20.59 55.33 -7.18
CA PRO A 279 -19.80 54.09 -7.01
C PRO A 279 -20.12 53.23 -5.73
N THR A 280 -19.28 52.21 -5.51
CA THR A 280 -18.77 51.67 -4.20
C THR A 280 -19.62 50.70 -3.35
N GLY A 281 -19.05 49.51 -3.11
CA GLY A 281 -18.55 49.16 -1.78
C GLY A 281 -19.34 48.14 -0.93
N SER A 282 -18.70 46.98 -0.74
CA SER A 282 -18.62 46.16 0.49
C SER A 282 -19.84 45.43 1.09
N PHE A 283 -19.62 44.12 1.33
CA PHE A 283 -20.33 43.22 2.27
C PHE A 283 -20.30 43.74 3.72
N PRO A 284 -21.26 43.33 4.60
CA PRO A 284 -21.11 42.16 5.52
C PRO A 284 -22.45 41.38 5.71
N ARG A 285 -22.52 40.08 6.05
CA ARG A 285 -22.12 39.28 7.24
C ARG A 285 -22.99 39.47 8.50
N ASP A 286 -23.72 38.38 8.81
CA ASP A 286 -24.16 37.76 10.09
C ASP A 286 -24.66 38.58 11.30
N ASP A 287 -25.75 38.09 11.91
CA ASP A 287 -25.94 37.83 13.36
C ASP A 287 -27.27 37.05 13.58
N ALA A 288 -27.27 35.80 14.07
CA ALA A 288 -27.29 35.33 15.49
C ALA A 288 -28.74 35.11 16.03
N LEU A 289 -29.15 34.20 16.94
CA LEU A 289 -28.67 32.97 17.60
C LEU A 289 -29.78 32.49 18.58
N SER A 290 -29.93 31.18 18.81
CA SER A 290 -30.28 30.47 20.09
C SER A 290 -30.78 29.05 19.74
N GLY A 291 -30.37 27.92 20.33
CA GLY A 291 -29.59 27.60 21.52
C GLY A 291 -30.36 26.55 22.35
N VAL A 292 -29.79 25.35 22.57
CA VAL A 292 -29.89 24.44 23.76
C VAL A 292 -29.37 23.02 23.39
N PRO A 293 -28.53 22.36 24.22
CA PRO A 293 -27.89 21.05 23.96
C PRO A 293 -28.57 19.86 24.69
N VAL A 294 -28.26 18.62 24.28
CA VAL A 294 -28.62 17.39 25.02
C VAL A 294 -27.38 16.54 25.25
N ASP A 295 -27.16 16.24 26.53
CA ASP A 295 -26.20 15.30 27.10
C ASP A 295 -27.01 14.13 27.70
N ASN A 296 -26.50 12.89 27.73
CA ASN A 296 -26.94 11.86 28.69
C ASN A 296 -26.03 10.62 28.71
N ASN A 297 -25.38 10.45 29.86
CA ASN A 297 -24.76 9.24 30.38
C ASN A 297 -25.80 8.15 30.70
N ASN A 298 -25.40 6.87 30.70
CA ASN A 298 -25.95 5.85 31.59
C ASN A 298 -25.01 4.64 31.75
N GLU A 299 -24.54 4.44 32.98
CA GLU A 299 -23.95 3.22 33.55
C GLU A 299 -24.83 2.83 34.75
N PRO A 300 -25.04 1.53 35.04
CA PRO A 300 -25.46 1.10 36.37
C PRO A 300 -24.47 0.11 37.00
N LYS A 301 -24.11 0.37 38.26
CA LYS A 301 -23.52 -0.62 39.19
C LYS A 301 -24.62 -1.29 40.02
N GLY A 302 -24.46 -2.60 40.28
CA GLY A 302 -24.80 -3.18 41.59
C GLY A 302 -25.44 -4.59 41.61
N SER A 303 -24.64 -5.63 41.82
CA SER A 303 -24.69 -6.58 42.96
C SER A 303 -23.49 -7.51 42.91
#